data_AF-A0A9P6TJQ6-F1
#
_entry.id   AF-A0A9P6TJQ6-F1
#
_cell.length_a   1.000
_cell.length_b   1.000
_cell.length_c   1.000
_cell.angle_alpha   90.00
_cell.angle_beta   90.00
_cell.angle_gamma   90.00
#
_symmetry.space_group_name_H-M   'P 1'
#
loop_
_entity.id
_entity.type
_entity.pdbx_description
1 polymer ?
#
loop_
_entity_poly.entity_id
_entity_poly.type
_entity_poly.pdbx_seq_one_letter_code
_entity_poly.pdbx_strand_id
1 'polypeptide(L)'
;MLTNIGYYALGVGIFHSGVEICGREYCFGGHDYPNITGVFVVEPKVGLPELQLKQSINMGCTNLTQEEIIEVLSTISKEFTGSSYSLLMRNCNHFTEELVRRLTGKSVPLWINRAAKLGNMFPCVVPTEWVEPPEFEDQDIASPTMIMASESAIPEGPKT
;
A
#
# COMPACT_ATOMS: atom_id res chain seq x y z
N MET A 1 -5.09 -12.54 4.99
CA MET A 1 -4.31 -13.49 4.16
C MET A 1 -2.86 -13.49 4.60
N LEU A 2 -2.10 -14.54 4.32
CA LEU A 2 -0.65 -14.55 4.49
C LEU A 2 0.04 -15.08 3.25
N THR A 3 1.02 -14.37 2.72
CA THR A 3 1.83 -14.80 1.58
C THR A 3 3.33 -14.62 1.86
N ASN A 4 4.21 -15.41 1.25
CA ASN A 4 5.65 -15.44 1.55
C ASN A 4 6.46 -14.71 0.47
N ILE A 5 7.31 -13.75 0.84
CA ILE A 5 8.27 -13.10 -0.06
C ILE A 5 9.68 -13.49 0.35
N GLY A 6 10.39 -14.30 -0.45
CA GLY A 6 11.86 -14.37 -0.47
C GLY A 6 12.60 -14.98 0.74
N TYR A 7 13.78 -15.55 0.49
CA TYR A 7 14.60 -16.33 1.43
C TYR A 7 15.44 -15.48 2.40
N TYR A 8 15.33 -15.83 3.70
CA TYR A 8 16.27 -15.76 4.84
C TYR A 8 17.23 -14.57 5.06
N ALA A 9 17.06 -13.95 6.23
CA ALA A 9 18.06 -14.01 7.30
C ALA A 9 17.40 -14.59 8.57
N LEU A 10 17.99 -15.60 9.22
CA LEU A 10 17.60 -16.10 10.56
C LEU A 10 16.28 -16.88 10.74
N GLY A 11 15.67 -17.45 9.69
CA GLY A 11 14.49 -18.33 9.85
C GLY A 11 13.18 -17.59 10.15
N VAL A 12 13.13 -16.30 9.84
CA VAL A 12 11.95 -15.45 9.99
C VAL A 12 11.42 -15.11 8.61
N GLY A 13 10.25 -15.65 8.25
CA GLY A 13 9.62 -15.36 6.96
C GLY A 13 9.13 -13.92 6.86
N ILE A 14 9.25 -13.33 5.67
CA ILE A 14 8.61 -12.07 5.33
C ILE A 14 7.22 -12.41 4.81
N PHE A 15 6.21 -12.02 5.58
CA PHE A 15 4.82 -12.25 5.21
C PHE A 15 4.16 -10.98 4.72
N HIS A 16 3.35 -11.10 3.68
CA HIS A 16 2.37 -10.08 3.29
C HIS A 16 0.98 -10.51 3.73
N SER A 17 0.18 -9.56 4.21
CA SER A 17 -1.21 -9.80 4.58
C SER A 17 -2.18 -8.77 4.04
N GLY A 18 -3.38 -9.25 3.70
CA GLY A 18 -4.59 -8.47 3.44
C GLY A 18 -5.77 -8.90 4.33
N VAL A 19 -6.84 -8.11 4.33
CA VAL A 19 -8.07 -8.39 5.10
C VAL A 19 -9.23 -8.61 4.13
N GLU A 20 -9.86 -9.78 4.19
CA GLU A 20 -11.06 -10.09 3.42
C GLU A 20 -12.30 -9.63 4.19
N ILE A 21 -13.11 -8.76 3.58
CA ILE A 21 -14.37 -8.24 4.11
C ILE A 21 -15.43 -8.40 3.02
N CYS A 22 -16.51 -9.13 3.31
CA CYS A 22 -17.64 -9.32 2.40
C CYS A 22 -17.22 -9.70 0.95
N GLY A 23 -16.23 -10.60 0.81
CA GLY A 23 -15.76 -11.10 -0.49
C GLY A 23 -14.80 -10.16 -1.23
N ARG A 24 -14.28 -9.12 -0.59
CA ARG A 24 -13.25 -8.23 -1.13
C ARG A 24 -12.03 -8.24 -0.24
N GLU A 25 -10.85 -8.43 -0.80
CA GLU A 25 -9.60 -8.42 -0.05
C GLU A 25 -8.92 -7.07 -0.16
N TYR A 26 -8.71 -6.42 0.98
CA TYR A 26 -8.06 -5.12 1.12
C TYR A 26 -6.60 -5.32 1.49
N CYS A 27 -5.72 -4.72 0.69
CA CYS A 27 -4.27 -4.78 0.83
C CYS A 27 -3.67 -3.38 0.85
N PHE A 28 -2.42 -3.27 1.31
CA PHE A 28 -1.68 -2.01 1.33
C PHE A 28 -0.31 -2.18 0.68
N GLY A 29 0.06 -1.24 -0.18
CA GLY A 29 1.31 -1.22 -0.94
C GLY A 29 1.84 0.19 -1.15
N GLY A 30 3.12 0.27 -1.52
CA GLY A 30 3.81 1.54 -1.78
C GLY A 30 3.67 2.00 -3.23
N HIS A 31 3.65 3.32 -3.42
CA HIS A 31 3.79 4.00 -4.71
C HIS A 31 4.22 5.45 -4.48
N ASP A 32 4.75 6.11 -5.50
CA ASP A 32 5.39 7.43 -5.35
C ASP A 32 4.42 8.62 -5.53
N TYR A 33 3.15 8.36 -5.83
CA TYR A 33 2.14 9.41 -5.97
C TYR A 33 1.79 10.06 -4.60
N PRO A 34 1.99 11.37 -4.43
CA PRO A 34 1.74 12.06 -3.16
C PRO A 34 0.24 12.13 -2.86
N ASN A 35 -0.12 11.99 -1.59
CA ASN A 35 -1.50 12.08 -1.08
C ASN A 35 -2.50 11.08 -1.71
N ILE A 36 -2.02 10.05 -2.41
CA ILE A 36 -2.85 8.96 -2.94
C ILE A 36 -2.78 7.76 -2.00
N THR A 37 -3.93 7.09 -1.82
CA THR A 37 -4.02 5.90 -0.96
C THR A 37 -3.20 4.74 -1.53
N GLY A 38 -2.45 4.07 -0.66
CA GLY A 38 -1.78 2.82 -1.01
C GLY A 38 -2.70 1.61 -0.78
N VAL A 39 -3.94 1.83 -0.32
CA VAL A 39 -4.92 0.76 -0.10
C VAL A 39 -5.56 0.39 -1.43
N PHE A 40 -5.50 -0.89 -1.76
CA PHE A 40 -6.10 -1.44 -2.98
C PHE A 40 -6.89 -2.71 -2.68
N VAL A 41 -7.75 -3.09 -3.62
CA VAL A 41 -8.63 -4.24 -3.49
C VAL A 41 -8.26 -5.29 -4.53
N VAL A 42 -8.17 -6.54 -4.10
CA VAL A 42 -7.95 -7.71 -4.96
C VAL A 42 -9.04 -8.74 -4.77
N GLU A 43 -9.11 -9.69 -5.72
CA GLU A 43 -9.92 -10.88 -5.54
C GLU A 43 -9.33 -11.72 -4.39
N PRO A 44 -10.17 -12.14 -3.42
CA PRO A 44 -9.68 -12.94 -2.30
C PRO A 44 -8.98 -14.21 -2.76
N LYS A 45 -7.85 -14.52 -2.13
CA LYS A 45 -7.09 -15.78 -2.31
C LYS A 45 -6.38 -15.92 -3.66
N VAL A 46 -6.52 -14.94 -4.55
CA VAL A 46 -5.69 -14.82 -5.74
C VAL A 46 -4.34 -14.21 -5.37
N GLY A 47 -4.35 -13.23 -4.45
CA GLY A 47 -3.15 -12.54 -3.97
C GLY A 47 -2.56 -11.58 -4.99
N LEU A 48 -1.41 -11.00 -4.65
CA LEU A 48 -0.59 -10.24 -5.60
C LEU A 48 0.18 -11.20 -6.53
N PRO A 49 0.52 -10.78 -7.76
CA PRO A 49 1.45 -11.52 -8.60
C PRO A 49 2.70 -11.89 -7.81
N GLU A 50 3.23 -13.10 -8.04
CA GLU A 50 4.40 -13.66 -7.34
C GLU A 50 4.19 -14.09 -5.89
N LEU A 51 3.02 -13.82 -5.28
CA LEU A 51 2.71 -14.20 -3.91
C LEU A 51 1.80 -15.43 -3.86
N GLN A 52 2.27 -16.49 -3.23
CA GLN A 52 1.46 -17.68 -2.97
C GLN A 52 0.74 -17.59 -1.63
N LEU A 53 -0.55 -17.91 -1.62
CA LEU A 53 -1.35 -18.05 -0.40
C LEU A 53 -0.75 -19.13 0.51
N LYS A 54 -0.30 -18.71 1.69
CA LYS A 54 0.12 -19.61 2.77
C LYS A 54 -1.08 -20.11 3.58
N GLN A 55 -1.93 -19.18 4.03
CA GLN A 55 -3.06 -19.50 4.92
C GLN A 55 -4.07 -18.35 5.00
N SER A 56 -5.34 -18.70 5.23
CA SER A 56 -6.41 -17.79 5.69
C SER A 56 -6.67 -17.97 7.18
N ILE A 57 -6.79 -16.87 7.92
CA ILE A 57 -7.05 -16.86 9.36
C ILE A 57 -8.37 -16.12 9.60
N ASN A 58 -9.32 -16.77 10.25
CA ASN A 58 -10.60 -16.16 10.59
C ASN A 58 -10.41 -15.20 11.78
N MET A 59 -10.55 -13.90 11.54
CA MET A 59 -10.46 -12.86 12.58
C MET A 59 -11.80 -12.64 13.32
N GLY A 60 -12.87 -13.31 12.90
CA GLY A 60 -14.20 -13.24 13.49
C GLY A 60 -15.13 -12.29 12.75
N CYS A 61 -16.22 -11.91 13.42
CA CYS A 61 -17.25 -11.03 12.89
C CYS A 61 -17.19 -9.66 13.57
N THR A 62 -17.73 -8.64 12.89
CA THR A 62 -17.96 -7.31 13.44
C THR A 62 -19.47 -7.08 13.60
N ASN A 63 -19.85 -6.24 14.57
CA ASN A 63 -21.22 -5.78 14.74
C ASN A 63 -21.50 -4.46 13.99
N LEU A 64 -20.49 -3.94 13.29
CA LEU A 64 -20.61 -2.71 12.51
C LEU A 64 -21.56 -2.91 11.32
N THR A 65 -22.33 -1.87 10.99
CA THR A 65 -23.14 -1.83 9.77
C THR A 65 -22.24 -1.69 8.54
N GLN A 66 -22.83 -1.88 7.35
CA GLN A 66 -22.11 -1.71 6.10
C GLN A 66 -21.57 -0.28 5.92
N GLU A 67 -22.33 0.72 6.37
CA GLU A 67 -21.96 2.13 6.34
C GLU A 67 -20.78 2.42 7.27
N GLU A 68 -20.81 1.88 8.48
CA GLU A 68 -19.71 2.02 9.45
C GLU A 68 -18.44 1.33 8.94
N ILE A 69 -18.55 0.17 8.30
CA ILE A 69 -17.41 -0.50 7.65
C ILE A 69 -16.82 0.38 6.53
N ILE A 70 -17.67 1.01 5.72
CA ILE A 70 -17.24 1.94 4.67
C ILE A 70 -16.52 3.15 5.27
N GLU A 71 -17.00 3.68 6.39
CA GLU A 71 -16.36 4.79 7.09
C GLU A 71 -14.98 4.39 7.64
N VAL A 72 -14.86 3.21 8.26
CA VAL A 72 -13.58 2.64 8.70
C VAL A 72 -12.60 2.52 7.54
N LEU A 73 -13.05 1.96 6.40
CA LEU A 73 -12.24 1.79 5.20
C LEU A 73 -11.83 3.13 4.58
N SER A 74 -12.73 4.10 4.52
CA SER A 74 -12.44 5.46 4.02
C SER A 74 -11.41 6.16 4.90
N THR A 75 -11.53 6.04 6.22
CA THR A 75 -10.63 6.66 7.18
C THR A 75 -9.24 6.05 7.10
N ILE A 76 -9.13 4.72 7.16
CA ILE A 76 -7.83 4.05 7.09
C ILE A 76 -7.15 4.24 5.73
N SER A 77 -7.92 4.33 4.63
CA SER A 77 -7.36 4.57 3.30
C SER A 77 -6.72 5.95 3.18
N LYS A 78 -7.23 6.95 3.88
CA LYS A 78 -6.62 8.30 3.95
C LYS A 78 -5.34 8.31 4.78
N GLU A 79 -5.27 7.49 5.83
CA GLU A 79 -4.09 7.39 6.69
C GLU A 79 -2.96 6.58 6.03
N PHE A 80 -3.29 5.56 5.26
CA PHE A 80 -2.34 4.68 4.59
C PHE A 80 -2.14 5.11 3.13
N THR A 81 -1.40 6.21 2.94
CA THR A 81 -0.98 6.66 1.60
C THR A 81 0.12 5.76 1.06
N GLY A 82 0.20 5.58 -0.26
CA GLY A 82 1.24 4.76 -0.87
C GLY A 82 2.64 5.31 -0.62
N SER A 83 2.77 6.64 -0.57
CA SER A 83 4.03 7.31 -0.24
C SER A 83 4.46 7.13 1.23
N SER A 84 3.58 6.66 2.11
CA SER A 84 3.91 6.34 3.50
C SER A 84 4.41 4.91 3.70
N TYR A 85 4.49 4.11 2.63
CA TYR A 85 4.88 2.72 2.74
C TYR A 85 6.36 2.58 3.09
N SER A 86 6.64 1.85 4.16
CA SER A 86 8.00 1.46 4.58
C SER A 86 7.97 0.00 4.99
N LEU A 87 8.91 -0.79 4.44
CA LEU A 87 8.97 -2.24 4.67
C LEU A 87 9.08 -2.59 6.16
N LEU A 88 9.76 -1.77 6.96
CA LEU A 88 9.96 -2.01 8.39
C LEU A 88 8.93 -1.26 9.25
N MET A 89 8.60 -0.02 8.91
CA MET A 89 7.86 0.86 9.81
C MET A 89 6.36 0.96 9.50
N ARG A 90 5.97 0.77 8.23
CA ARG A 90 4.59 0.98 7.79
C ARG A 90 4.33 0.16 6.52
N ASN A 91 4.19 -1.13 6.71
CA ASN A 91 3.96 -2.12 5.65
C ASN A 91 2.53 -2.68 5.68
N CYS A 92 2.23 -3.62 4.77
CA CYS A 92 0.94 -4.32 4.69
C CYS A 92 0.47 -4.99 6.00
N ASN A 93 1.39 -5.47 6.84
CA ASN A 93 1.05 -6.11 8.11
C ASN A 93 0.59 -5.10 9.17
N HIS A 94 1.15 -3.88 9.16
CA HIS A 94 0.70 -2.79 10.02
C HIS A 94 -0.71 -2.34 9.62
N PHE A 95 -0.96 -2.23 8.32
CA PHE A 95 -2.30 -1.97 7.79
C PHE A 95 -3.30 -3.05 8.23
N THR A 96 -2.93 -4.32 8.10
CA THR A 96 -3.79 -5.45 8.48
C THR A 96 -4.10 -5.46 9.98
N GLU A 97 -3.11 -5.22 10.84
CA GLU A 97 -3.30 -5.06 12.29
C GLU A 97 -4.33 -3.97 12.58
N GLU A 98 -4.14 -2.79 12.00
CA GLU A 98 -4.98 -1.63 12.28
C GLU A 98 -6.42 -1.82 11.76
N LEU A 99 -6.59 -2.37 10.56
CA LEU A 99 -7.90 -2.64 9.99
C LEU A 99 -8.66 -3.69 10.80
N VAL A 100 -8.02 -4.80 11.16
CA VAL A 100 -8.63 -5.84 12.00
C VAL A 100 -9.00 -5.28 13.37
N ARG A 101 -8.15 -4.46 13.97
CA ARG A 101 -8.39 -3.82 15.26
C ARG A 101 -9.61 -2.89 15.20
N ARG A 102 -9.74 -2.06 14.16
CA ARG A 102 -10.91 -1.18 13.97
C ARG A 102 -12.20 -1.95 13.75
N LEU A 103 -12.15 -3.06 13.01
CA LEU A 103 -13.34 -3.85 12.70
C LEU A 103 -13.78 -4.75 13.86
N THR A 104 -12.83 -5.38 14.55
CA THR A 104 -13.13 -6.51 15.47
C THR A 104 -12.62 -6.30 16.90
N GLY A 105 -11.80 -5.29 17.14
CA GLY A 105 -11.12 -5.08 18.43
C GLY A 105 -10.01 -6.09 18.73
N LYS A 106 -9.68 -7.00 17.80
CA LYS A 106 -8.63 -8.03 17.97
C LYS A 106 -7.31 -7.60 17.32
N SER A 107 -6.25 -8.29 17.70
CA SER A 107 -4.94 -8.19 17.07
C SER A 107 -4.66 -9.36 16.14
N VAL A 108 -3.84 -9.13 15.11
CA VAL A 108 -3.36 -10.18 14.22
C VAL A 108 -2.27 -11.02 14.90
N PRO A 109 -2.03 -12.26 14.44
CA PRO A 109 -0.95 -13.07 14.98
C PRO A 109 0.41 -12.37 14.90
N LEU A 110 1.08 -12.26 16.05
CA LEU A 110 2.35 -11.52 16.19
C LEU A 110 3.45 -11.98 15.24
N TRP A 111 3.37 -13.23 14.76
CA TRP A 111 4.36 -13.83 13.88
C TRP A 111 4.36 -13.28 12.46
N ILE A 112 3.25 -12.67 12.04
CA ILE A 112 3.08 -12.13 10.69
C ILE A 112 4.08 -10.99 10.43
N ASN A 113 4.29 -10.11 11.42
CA ASN A 113 5.16 -8.95 11.30
C ASN A 113 6.47 -9.08 12.11
N ARG A 114 6.94 -10.32 12.37
CA ARG A 114 8.20 -10.56 13.12
C ARG A 114 9.43 -10.05 12.37
N ALA A 115 9.48 -10.24 11.05
CA ALA A 115 10.63 -9.83 10.23
C ALA A 115 10.86 -8.32 10.34
N ALA A 116 9.81 -7.50 10.18
CA ALA A 116 9.90 -6.06 10.32
C ALA A 116 10.35 -5.63 11.73
N LYS A 117 9.80 -6.26 12.78
CA LYS A 117 10.20 -5.99 14.17
C LYS A 117 11.67 -6.29 14.41
N LEU A 118 12.20 -7.39 13.89
CA LEU A 118 13.61 -7.75 14.03
C LEU A 118 14.50 -6.83 13.19
N GLY A 119 14.10 -6.50 11.96
CA GLY A 119 14.84 -5.58 11.09
C GLY A 119 14.98 -4.18 11.71
N ASN A 120 13.92 -3.66 12.33
CA ASN A 120 13.97 -2.38 13.04
C ASN A 120 14.84 -2.42 14.30
N MET A 121 14.93 -3.57 14.99
CA MET A 121 15.80 -3.73 16.17
C MET A 121 17.28 -3.87 15.80
N PHE A 122 17.59 -4.32 14.58
CA PHE A 122 18.95 -4.51 14.09
C PHE A 122 19.11 -3.87 12.70
N PRO A 123 19.09 -2.52 12.59
CA PRO A 123 19.16 -1.83 11.31
C PRO A 123 20.45 -2.14 10.52
N CYS A 124 21.53 -2.56 11.19
CA CYS A 124 22.80 -2.92 10.55
C CYS A 124 22.77 -4.27 9.79
N VAL A 125 21.72 -5.09 9.95
CA VAL A 125 21.57 -6.36 9.22
C VAL A 125 20.50 -6.33 8.13
N VAL A 126 19.90 -5.15 7.89
CA VAL A 126 18.91 -4.93 6.84
C VAL A 126 19.42 -3.87 5.84
N PRO A 127 19.17 -4.03 4.54
CA PRO A 127 19.48 -2.99 3.56
C PRO A 127 18.85 -1.65 3.94
N THR A 128 19.59 -0.55 3.76
CA THR A 128 19.12 0.82 4.09
C THR A 128 17.81 1.17 3.37
N GLU A 129 17.63 0.67 2.15
CA GLU A 129 16.42 0.79 1.33
C GLU A 129 15.14 0.26 2.00
N TRP A 130 15.26 -0.58 3.04
CA TRP A 130 14.10 -1.10 3.78
C TRP A 130 13.73 -0.24 4.98
N VAL A 131 14.66 0.61 5.42
CA VAL A 131 14.51 1.50 6.57
C VAL A 131 13.82 2.79 6.13
N GLU A 132 14.22 3.34 4.98
CA GLU A 132 13.74 4.63 4.49
C GLU A 132 12.61 4.46 3.46
N PRO A 133 11.55 5.29 3.50
CA PRO A 133 10.60 5.39 2.40
C PRO A 133 11.32 5.94 1.14
N PRO A 134 10.84 5.63 -0.08
CA PRO A 134 11.46 6.15 -1.31
C PRO A 134 11.53 7.68 -1.28
N GLU A 135 12.70 8.22 -1.66
CA GLU A 135 12.93 9.66 -1.73
C GLU A 135 11.95 10.29 -2.74
N PHE A 136 11.29 11.39 -2.33
CA PHE A 136 10.44 12.16 -3.22
C PHE A 136 11.33 12.92 -4.21
N GLU A 137 11.26 12.58 -5.50
CA GLU A 137 11.70 13.51 -6.54
C GLU A 137 10.61 14.58 -6.73
N ASP A 138 10.81 15.74 -6.12
CA ASP A 138 10.07 16.95 -6.47
C ASP A 138 10.37 17.26 -7.94
N GLN A 139 9.45 16.91 -8.85
CA GLN A 139 9.47 17.51 -10.19
C GLN A 139 9.10 18.98 -10.02
N ASP A 140 10.13 19.83 -10.02
CA ASP A 140 10.06 21.28 -10.02
C ASP A 140 9.02 21.80 -11.04
N ILE A 141 7.84 22.17 -10.56
CA ILE A 141 6.91 23.01 -11.32
C ILE A 141 7.31 24.47 -11.07
N ALA A 142 8.34 24.92 -11.79
CA ALA A 142 8.64 26.33 -12.05
C ALA A 142 9.10 26.39 -13.51
N SER A 143 8.60 27.22 -14.43
CA SER A 143 7.90 28.49 -14.38
C SER A 143 7.29 28.78 -15.78
N PRO A 144 6.30 29.67 -15.95
CA PRO A 144 5.57 29.87 -17.21
C PRO A 144 6.28 30.88 -18.12
N THR A 145 6.95 30.43 -19.19
CA THR A 145 7.30 31.29 -20.33
C THR A 145 7.59 30.46 -21.58
N MET A 146 6.60 30.33 -22.47
CA MET A 146 6.77 30.20 -23.93
C MET A 146 5.38 30.16 -24.60
N ILE A 147 4.63 31.25 -24.51
CA ILE A 147 3.60 31.57 -25.50
C ILE A 147 3.80 33.03 -25.86
N MET A 148 4.61 33.26 -26.89
CA MET A 148 4.45 34.32 -27.91
C MET A 148 5.66 34.25 -28.85
N ALA A 149 5.50 33.60 -30.00
CA ALA A 149 6.04 34.04 -31.30
C ALA A 149 5.80 32.96 -32.36
N SER A 150 4.71 33.08 -33.12
CA SER A 150 4.75 33.08 -34.59
C SER A 150 3.33 33.06 -35.14
N GLU A 151 2.79 34.25 -35.32
CA GLU A 151 1.70 34.48 -36.26
C GLU A 151 2.36 34.78 -37.61
N SER A 152 2.19 33.89 -38.59
CA SER A 152 2.01 34.24 -40.01
C SER A 152 1.85 33.00 -40.88
N ALA A 153 0.76 33.01 -41.65
CA ALA A 153 0.57 32.46 -43.00
C ALA A 153 -0.73 31.64 -43.11
N ILE A 154 -1.79 32.32 -43.54
CA ILE A 154 -2.91 31.74 -44.27
C ILE A 154 -2.41 31.44 -45.70
N PRO A 155 -2.66 30.24 -46.25
CA PRO A 155 -2.89 30.12 -47.67
C PRO A 155 -4.33 29.66 -47.94
N GLU A 156 -4.96 30.38 -48.85
CA GLU A 156 -6.29 30.11 -49.38
C GLU A 156 -6.45 28.68 -49.89
N GLY A 157 -7.53 28.02 -49.48
CA GLY A 157 -8.00 26.78 -50.08
C GLY A 157 -8.78 27.05 -51.38
N PRO A 158 -8.74 26.14 -52.36
CA PRO A 158 -9.27 26.39 -53.69
C PRO A 158 -10.81 26.37 -53.76
N LYS A 159 -11.32 27.21 -54.66
CA LYS A 159 -12.73 27.39 -55.05
C LYS A 159 -13.42 26.08 -55.44
N THR A 160 -14.64 25.90 -54.92
CA THR A 160 -15.85 25.56 -55.69
C THR A 160 -17.05 26.22 -55.05
#